data_AF-A0A2V8CMV3-F1
#
_entry.id   AF-A0A2V8CMV3-F1
#
_cell.length_a   1.000
_cell.length_b   1.000
_cell.length_c   1.000
_cell.angle_alpha   90.00
_cell.angle_beta   90.00
_cell.angle_gamma   90.00
#
_symmetry.space_group_name_H-M   'P 1'
#
loop_
_entity.id
_entity.type
_entity.pdbx_description
1 polymer ?
#
loop_
_entity_poly.entity_id
_entity_poly.type
_entity_poly.pdbx_seq_one_letter_code
_entity_poly.pdbx_strand_id
1 'polypeptide(L)' 'MSWNDIQRPGAYLICGSGDLVRVPQDALAPGHSPLITVTSMGETRVAKLSDNPAEPISVLRAFAADNDYFVNF' A
#
# COMPACT_ATOMS: atom_id res chain seq x y z
N MET A 1 -6.07 -6.62 3.79
CA MET A 1 -7.14 -6.51 2.76
C MET A 1 -6.59 -6.94 1.41
N SER A 2 -7.42 -7.24 0.41
CA SER A 2 -6.94 -7.49 -0.95
C SER A 2 -6.56 -6.18 -1.66
N TRP A 3 -5.62 -6.23 -2.60
CA TRP A 3 -5.20 -5.08 -3.43
C TRP A 3 -6.39 -4.38 -4.11
N ASN A 4 -7.33 -5.15 -4.65
CA ASN A 4 -8.48 -4.62 -5.38
C ASN A 4 -9.55 -3.99 -4.47
N ASP A 5 -9.45 -4.15 -3.15
CA ASP A 5 -10.41 -3.62 -2.18
C ASP A 5 -9.98 -2.25 -1.62
N ILE A 6 -8.86 -1.68 -2.10
CA ILE A 6 -8.38 -0.38 -1.62
C ILE A 6 -9.32 0.73 -2.10
N GLN A 7 -10.04 1.34 -1.17
CA GLN A 7 -10.96 2.45 -1.43
C GLN A 7 -10.58 3.76 -0.74
N ARG A 8 -9.48 3.76 0.03
CA ARG A 8 -9.03 4.95 0.76
C ARG A 8 -7.61 5.31 0.37
N PRO A 9 -7.27 6.59 0.22
CA PRO A 9 -5.89 6.99 0.03
C PRO A 9 -5.06 6.57 1.25
N GLY A 10 -3.77 6.37 1.02
CA GLY A 10 -2.81 6.09 2.09
C GLY A 10 -1.52 5.44 1.61
N ALA A 11 -0.67 5.13 2.58
CA ALA A 11 0.50 4.29 2.42
C ALA A 11 0.14 2.85 2.81
N TYR A 12 0.43 1.90 1.92
CA TYR A 12 0.14 0.48 2.05
C TYR A 12 1.41 -0.34 1.87
N LEU A 13 1.46 -1.52 2.48
CA LEU A 13 2.54 -2.49 2.38
C LEU A 13 2.01 -3.75 1.71
N ILE A 14 2.68 -4.24 0.67
CA ILE A 14 2.36 -5.55 0.07
C ILE A 14 2.90 -6.63 1.01
N CYS A 15 2.01 -7.39 1.64
CA CYS A 15 2.39 -8.34 2.69
C CYS A 15 3.35 -9.44 2.21
N GLY A 16 3.29 -9.81 0.93
CA GLY A 16 4.12 -10.87 0.36
C GLY A 16 5.55 -10.45 0.02
N SER A 17 5.76 -9.19 -0.37
CA SER A 17 7.07 -8.69 -0.81
C SER A 17 7.69 -7.67 0.13
N GLY A 18 6.88 -7.08 1.03
CA GLY A 18 7.30 -6.01 1.91
C GLY A 18 7.46 -4.67 1.20
N ASP A 19 6.96 -4.51 -0.02
CA ASP A 19 7.09 -3.26 -0.79
C ASP A 19 6.07 -2.20 -0.34
N LEU A 20 6.50 -0.94 -0.33
CA LEU A 20 5.62 0.21 -0.07
C LEU A 20 4.88 0.62 -1.34
N VAL A 21 3.57 0.82 -1.18
CA VAL A 21 2.69 1.37 -2.20
C VAL A 21 2.03 2.63 -1.64
N ARG A 22 2.14 3.73 -2.38
CA ARG A 22 1.45 4.99 -2.06
C ARG A 22 0.25 5.15 -2.98
N VAL A 23 -0.94 5.21 -2.39
CA VAL A 23 -2.21 5.37 -3.12
C VAL A 23 -2.75 6.77 -2.84
N PRO A 24 -2.57 7.74 -3.76
CA PRO A 24 -3.15 9.08 -3.63
C PRO A 24 -4.66 9.06 -3.90
N GLN A 25 -5.36 10.13 -3.52
CA GLN A 25 -6.81 10.27 -3.74
C GLN A 25 -7.18 10.15 -5.23
N ASP A 26 -6.38 10.75 -6.11
CA ASP A 26 -6.64 10.76 -7.56
C ASP A 26 -6.54 9.35 -8.18
N ALA A 27 -5.79 8.43 -7.55
CA ALA A 27 -5.71 7.03 -7.98
C ALA A 27 -7.03 6.26 -7.73
N LEU A 28 -7.91 6.80 -6.89
CA LEU A 28 -9.20 6.22 -6.50
C LEU A 28 -10.39 7.00 -7.10
N ALA A 29 -10.12 8.09 -7.82
CA ALA A 29 -11.17 8.92 -8.40
C ALA A 29 -11.93 8.17 -9.52
N PRO A 30 -13.27 8.21 -9.53
CA PRO A 30 -14.06 7.59 -10.59
C PRO A 30 -13.66 8.11 -11.98
N GLY A 31 -13.59 7.20 -12.96
CA GLY A 31 -13.27 7.56 -14.35
C GLY A 31 -11.78 7.68 -14.66
N HIS A 32 -10.90 7.50 -13.66
CA HIS A 32 -9.45 7.38 -13.88
C HIS A 32 -9.05 5.92 -14.06
N SER A 33 -8.18 5.65 -15.04
CA SER A 33 -7.52 4.35 -15.13
C SER A 33 -6.61 4.16 -13.92
N PRO A 34 -6.51 2.93 -13.34
CA PRO A 34 -5.60 2.67 -12.23
C PRO A 34 -4.17 3.08 -12.58
N LEU A 35 -3.55 3.91 -11.74
CA LEU A 35 -2.17 4.35 -11.93
C LEU A 35 -1.16 3.21 -11.74
N ILE A 36 -1.53 2.19 -10.96
CA ILE A 36 -0.69 1.03 -10.67
C ILE A 36 -1.53 -0.23 -10.86
N THR A 37 -1.01 -1.16 -11.65
CA THR A 37 -1.56 -2.51 -11.81
C THR A 37 -0.58 -3.52 -11.26
N VAL A 38 -1.04 -4.42 -10.40
CA VAL A 38 -0.25 -5.54 -9.87
C VAL A 38 -0.69 -6.82 -10.57
N THR A 39 0.24 -7.49 -11.24
CA THR A 39 0.01 -8.82 -11.82
C THR A 39 0.64 -9.85 -10.91
N SER A 40 -0.14 -10.83 -10.47
CA SER A 40 0.30 -11.87 -9.54
C SER A 40 -0.35 -13.21 -9.91
N MET A 41 0.31 -14.30 -9.58
CA MET A 41 -0.22 -15.66 -9.72
C MET A 41 -1.27 -15.99 -8.63
N GLY A 42 -1.42 -15.14 -7.62
CA GLY A 42 -2.35 -15.33 -6.51
C GLY A 42 -2.83 -14.02 -5.89
N GLU A 43 -3.57 -14.12 -4.78
CA GLU A 43 -4.10 -12.95 -4.07
C GLU A 43 -2.96 -12.03 -3.57
N THR A 44 -2.98 -10.76 -3.98
CA THR A 44 -2.09 -9.74 -3.43
C THR A 44 -2.72 -9.11 -2.21
N ARG A 45 -2.21 -9.46 -1.02
CA ARG A 45 -2.64 -8.86 0.24
C ARG A 45 -1.84 -7.60 0.56
N VAL A 46 -2.53 -6.61 1.10
CA VAL A 46 -1.93 -5.37 1.60
C VAL A 46 -2.36 -5.05 3.03
N ALA A 47 -1.47 -4.39 3.75
CA ALA A 47 -1.70 -3.75 5.04
C ALA A 47 -1.62 -2.24 4.89
N LYS A 48 -2.52 -1.49 5.53
CA LYS A 48 -2.45 -0.03 5.54
C LYS A 48 -1.52 0.42 6.68
N LEU A 49 -0.52 1.24 6.35
CA LEU A 49 0.45 1.77 7.32
C LEU A 49 0.10 3.21 7.75
N SER A 50 -0.42 4.04 6.83
CA SER A 50 -0.83 5.42 7.13
C SER A 50 -1.97 5.86 6.23
N ASP A 51 -2.83 6.74 6.73
CA ASP A 51 -3.83 7.46 5.94
C ASP A 51 -3.20 8.52 5.03
N ASN A 52 -2.00 8.99 5.36
CA ASN A 52 -1.25 9.96 4.56
C ASN A 52 -0.34 9.24 3.54
N PRO A 53 -0.61 9.32 2.22
CA PRO A 53 0.26 8.73 1.20
C PRO A 53 1.66 9.37 1.17
N ALA A 54 1.82 10.58 1.73
CA ALA A 54 3.08 11.31 1.77
C ALA A 54 3.93 11.01 3.02
N GLU A 55 3.48 10.14 3.93
CA GLU A 55 4.17 9.84 5.18
C GLU A 55 5.67 9.53 4.95
N PRO A 56 6.59 10.05 5.80
CA PRO A 56 8.01 9.79 5.64
C PRO A 56 8.34 8.29 5.72
N ILE A 57 9.29 7.87 4.89
CA ILE A 57 9.66 6.45 4.78
C ILE A 57 10.17 5.87 6.10
N SER A 58 10.90 6.66 6.90
CA SER A 58 11.41 6.25 8.21
C SER A 58 10.28 5.91 9.19
N VAL A 59 9.20 6.70 9.19
CA VAL A 59 8.01 6.48 10.03
C VAL A 59 7.29 5.20 9.60
N LEU A 60 7.10 5.02 8.28
CA LEU A 60 6.44 3.83 7.73
C LEU A 60 7.23 2.56 8.02
N ARG A 61 8.57 2.61 7.91
CA ARG A 61 9.45 1.47 8.24
C ARG A 61 9.37 1.11 9.71
N ALA A 62 9.43 2.10 10.61
CA ALA A 62 9.30 1.87 12.05
C ALA A 62 7.95 1.24 12.37
N PHE A 63 6.85 1.83 11.88
CA PHE A 63 5.50 1.30 12.10
C PHE A 63 5.34 -0.13 11.56
N ALA A 64 5.85 -0.42 10.36
CA ALA A 64 5.79 -1.77 9.79
C ALA A 64 6.59 -2.78 10.63
N ALA A 65 7.81 -2.43 11.05
CA ALA A 65 8.65 -3.27 11.90
C ALA A 65 8.02 -3.52 13.28
N ASP A 66 7.43 -2.50 13.90
CA ASP A 66 6.74 -2.60 15.19
C ASP A 66 5.51 -3.53 15.13
N ASN A 67 4.99 -3.80 13.93
CA ASN A 67 3.85 -4.69 13.68
C ASN A 67 4.25 -5.99 12.96
N ASP A 68 5.53 -6.38 13.04
CA ASP A 68 6.06 -7.64 12.49
C ASP A 68 5.88 -7.80 10.97
N TYR A 69 5.79 -6.70 10.22
CA TYR A 69 5.80 -6.77 8.76
C TYR A 69 7.23 -6.83 8.23
N PHE A 70 7.43 -7.64 7.20
CA PHE A 70 8.65 -7.61 6.39
C PHE A 70 8.72 -6.28 5.62
N VAL A 71 9.89 -5.64 5.63
CA VAL A 71 10.11 -4.30 5.03
C VAL A 71 11.20 -4.39 3.97
N ASN A 72 10.86 -4.02 2.73
CA ASN A 72 11.75 -4.06 1.56
C ASN A 72 11.88 -2.72 0.81
N PHE A 73 11.25 -1.67 1.32
CA PHE A 73 11.35 -0.29 0.79
C PHE A 73 12.19 0.58 1.71
#